data_AF-A0A3B3IPH0-F1
#
_entry.id   AF-A0A3B3IPH0-F1
#
_cell.length_a   1.000
_cell.length_b   1.000
_cell.length_c   1.000
_cell.angle_alpha   90.00
_cell.angle_beta   90.00
_cell.angle_gamma   90.00
#
_symmetry.space_group_name_H-M   'P 1'
#
loop_
_entity.id
_entity.type
_entity.pdbx_description
1 polymer ?
#
loop_
_entity_poly.entity_id
_entity_poly.type
_entity_poly.pdbx_seq_one_letter_code
_entity_poly.pdbx_strand_id
1 'polypeptide(L)'
;MSQEWSTTTVLCARDGTDEFNGTAAVTMGLFNGSLFRDNCPGFQTEASFSAFDKLLETGGAPPALHFLSVILLALCLLFSAGSILLSLYNSVSNPYQTCMGYVGVYACSSLSACLSVLVLILFVINVSVTNLAEVVVFTFVSEVELGKKSVEMKVGYYLVIPYTVLSLVAIGLIYFYEHAAYTHKQEQEKPTEDAPMETMMY
;
A
#
# COMPACT_ATOMS: atom_id res chain seq x y z
N MET A 1 -12.32 5.99 2.42
CA MET A 1 -10.94 5.98 1.89
C MET A 1 -10.85 7.02 0.79
N SER A 2 -9.79 7.83 0.75
CA SER A 2 -9.55 8.85 -0.28
C SER A 2 -9.77 8.27 -1.68
N GLN A 3 -10.60 8.92 -2.49
CA GLN A 3 -10.87 8.48 -3.87
C GLN A 3 -9.68 8.76 -4.80
N GLU A 4 -8.79 9.67 -4.42
CA GLU A 4 -7.69 10.13 -5.25
C GLU A 4 -6.33 9.65 -4.72
N TRP A 5 -5.51 9.11 -5.61
CA TRP A 5 -4.20 8.52 -5.30
C TRP A 5 -3.05 9.24 -5.99
N SER A 6 -3.26 9.67 -7.22
CA SER A 6 -2.28 10.49 -7.96
C SER A 6 -2.98 11.39 -8.97
N THR A 7 -2.40 12.54 -9.26
CA THR A 7 -2.78 13.39 -10.38
C THR A 7 -1.58 13.54 -11.29
N THR A 8 -1.74 13.18 -12.56
CA THR A 8 -0.73 13.39 -13.59
C THR A 8 -1.19 14.52 -14.48
N THR A 9 -0.43 15.59 -14.55
CA THR A 9 -0.68 16.69 -15.48
C THR A 9 0.23 16.55 -16.70
N VAL A 10 -0.36 16.72 -17.87
CA VAL A 10 0.30 16.63 -19.17
C VAL A 10 -0.02 17.91 -19.93
N LEU A 11 1.01 18.52 -20.51
CA LEU A 11 0.82 19.67 -21.40
C LEU A 11 0.24 19.21 -22.73
N CYS A 12 -0.73 19.94 -23.27
CA CYS A 12 -1.34 19.68 -24.57
C CYS A 12 -1.00 20.82 -25.55
N ALA A 13 -0.69 20.46 -26.79
CA ALA A 13 -0.67 21.37 -27.93
C ALA A 13 -1.54 20.82 -29.07
N ARG A 14 -1.99 21.71 -29.97
CA ARG A 14 -2.65 21.26 -31.21
C ARG A 14 -1.58 20.65 -32.11
N ASP A 15 -1.93 19.54 -32.76
CA ASP A 15 -1.03 18.84 -33.69
C ASP A 15 -0.43 19.82 -34.72
N GLY A 16 0.90 19.86 -34.81
CA GLY A 16 1.66 20.79 -35.67
C GLY A 16 1.90 22.20 -35.12
N THR A 17 1.59 22.47 -33.85
CA THR A 17 1.97 23.72 -33.16
C THR A 17 2.85 23.44 -31.96
N ASP A 18 4.09 23.95 -31.94
CA ASP A 18 5.02 23.84 -30.78
C ASP A 18 4.57 24.66 -29.54
N GLU A 19 3.32 25.13 -29.52
CA GLU A 19 2.74 25.97 -28.47
C GLU A 19 1.83 25.17 -27.53
N PHE A 20 2.39 24.73 -26.40
CA PHE A 20 1.67 24.03 -25.34
C PHE A 20 0.82 24.99 -24.48
N ASN A 21 -0.28 25.48 -25.04
CA ASN A 21 -1.19 26.41 -24.35
C ASN A 21 -2.29 25.71 -23.54
N GLY A 22 -2.39 24.38 -23.60
CA GLY A 22 -3.38 23.59 -22.86
C GLY A 22 -2.75 22.67 -21.80
N THR A 23 -3.55 22.29 -20.80
CA THR A 23 -3.19 21.33 -19.75
C THR A 23 -4.27 20.28 -19.56
N ALA A 24 -3.89 19.01 -19.53
CA ALA A 24 -4.76 17.89 -19.16
C ALA A 24 -4.29 17.29 -17.83
N ALA A 25 -5.17 17.25 -16.83
CA ALA A 25 -4.93 16.64 -15.54
C ALA A 25 -5.72 15.33 -15.42
N VAL A 26 -5.01 14.21 -15.33
CA VAL A 26 -5.57 12.87 -15.09
C VAL A 26 -5.42 12.55 -13.61
N THR A 27 -6.52 12.57 -12.87
CA THR A 27 -6.56 12.12 -11.48
C THR A 27 -6.96 10.67 -11.43
N MET A 28 -6.06 9.81 -10.97
CA MET A 28 -6.28 8.39 -10.80
C MET A 28 -6.57 8.06 -9.34
N GLY A 29 -7.67 7.34 -9.13
CA GLY A 29 -7.95 6.57 -7.94
C GLY A 29 -7.60 5.08 -8.13
N LEU A 30 -8.02 4.25 -7.17
CA LEU A 30 -7.81 2.80 -7.26
C LEU A 30 -8.77 2.14 -8.27
N PHE A 31 -10.03 2.58 -8.29
CA PHE A 31 -11.11 1.99 -9.11
C PHE A 31 -11.65 2.95 -10.15
N ASN A 32 -11.66 4.25 -9.85
CA ASN A 32 -12.17 5.31 -10.71
C ASN A 32 -11.06 6.31 -11.01
N GLY A 33 -11.14 6.96 -12.16
CA GLY A 33 -10.30 8.09 -12.53
C GLY A 33 -11.16 9.23 -13.08
N SER A 34 -10.60 10.43 -13.06
CA SER A 34 -11.17 11.61 -13.72
C SER A 34 -10.12 12.28 -14.57
N LEU A 35 -10.55 12.78 -15.72
CA LEU A 35 -9.78 13.61 -16.61
C LEU A 35 -10.38 15.01 -16.56
N PHE A 36 -9.57 15.98 -16.16
CA PHE A 36 -9.88 17.39 -16.25
C PHE A 36 -9.02 18.02 -17.33
N ARG A 37 -9.61 18.88 -18.15
CA ARG A 37 -8.93 19.53 -19.27
C ARG A 37 -9.12 21.02 -19.18
N ASP A 38 -8.04 21.75 -19.41
CA ASP A 38 -8.07 23.20 -19.54
C ASP A 38 -7.34 23.61 -20.81
N ASN A 39 -8.05 24.30 -21.71
CA ASN A 39 -7.53 24.83 -22.99
C ASN A 39 -6.82 23.82 -23.94
N CYS A 40 -6.98 22.49 -23.77
CA CYS A 40 -6.52 21.51 -24.77
C CYS A 40 -7.49 21.43 -25.97
N PRO A 41 -7.02 21.22 -27.22
CA PRO A 41 -7.87 21.11 -28.42
C PRO A 41 -8.97 20.04 -28.26
N GLY A 42 -10.23 20.43 -28.49
CA GLY A 42 -11.42 19.62 -28.14
C GLY A 42 -12.11 20.20 -26.90
N PHE A 43 -13.42 19.99 -26.76
CA PHE A 43 -14.23 20.64 -25.72
C PHE A 43 -13.63 20.52 -24.31
N GLN A 44 -13.81 21.56 -23.49
CA GLN A 44 -13.48 21.56 -22.07
C GLN A 44 -14.40 20.54 -21.39
N THR A 45 -13.88 19.33 -21.17
CA THR A 45 -14.66 18.19 -20.72
C THR A 45 -14.02 17.63 -19.46
N GLU A 46 -14.76 17.66 -18.37
CA GLU A 46 -14.53 16.78 -17.22
C GLU A 46 -15.13 15.41 -17.56
N ALA A 47 -14.28 14.38 -17.58
CA ALA A 47 -14.72 13.02 -17.88
C ALA A 47 -14.29 12.09 -16.74
N SER A 48 -15.27 11.43 -16.11
CA SER A 48 -15.01 10.33 -15.18
C SER A 48 -14.96 9.01 -15.95
N PHE A 49 -14.03 8.14 -15.59
CA PHE A 49 -13.91 6.81 -16.17
C PHE A 49 -13.60 5.75 -15.10
N SER A 50 -13.96 4.51 -15.39
CA SER A 50 -13.52 3.35 -14.62
C SER A 50 -12.04 3.10 -14.94
N ALA A 51 -11.18 3.15 -13.92
CA ALA A 51 -9.75 2.98 -14.09
C ALA A 51 -9.45 1.61 -14.71
N PHE A 52 -10.18 0.57 -14.30
CA PHE A 52 -9.99 -0.79 -14.78
C PHE A 52 -10.38 -0.99 -16.24
N ASP A 53 -11.52 -0.45 -16.67
CA ASP A 53 -11.99 -0.64 -18.05
C ASP A 53 -11.03 0.01 -19.05
N LYS A 54 -10.53 1.22 -18.73
CA LYS A 54 -9.55 1.91 -19.57
C LYS A 54 -8.16 1.29 -19.53
N LEU A 55 -7.77 0.75 -18.39
CA LEU A 55 -6.52 0.00 -18.25
C LEU A 55 -6.52 -1.30 -19.05
N LEU A 56 -7.65 -2.02 -19.08
CA LEU A 56 -7.82 -3.24 -19.86
C LEU A 56 -7.80 -2.97 -21.37
N GLU A 57 -8.40 -1.87 -21.81
CA GLU A 57 -8.40 -1.45 -23.22
C GLU A 57 -6.99 -1.08 -23.69
N THR A 58 -6.17 -0.50 -22.82
CA THR A 58 -4.78 -0.12 -23.11
C THR A 58 -3.86 -1.34 -23.24
N GLY A 59 -4.06 -2.36 -22.39
CA GLY A 59 -3.18 -3.53 -22.33
C GLY A 59 -1.75 -3.24 -21.84
N GLY A 60 -0.90 -4.28 -21.82
CA GLY A 60 0.52 -4.14 -21.48
C GLY A 60 0.86 -4.14 -19.99
N ALA A 61 2.00 -3.54 -19.63
CA ALA A 61 2.50 -3.47 -18.26
C ALA A 61 1.70 -2.56 -17.29
N PRO A 62 1.17 -1.39 -17.71
CA PRO A 62 0.43 -0.49 -16.82
C PRO A 62 -0.79 -1.11 -16.11
N PRO A 63 -1.71 -1.83 -16.80
CA PRO A 63 -2.82 -2.49 -16.13
C PRO A 63 -2.32 -3.53 -15.13
N ALA A 64 -1.35 -4.37 -15.51
CA ALA A 64 -0.84 -5.45 -14.67
C ALA A 64 -0.27 -4.92 -13.34
N LEU A 65 0.51 -3.83 -13.38
CA LEU A 65 1.05 -3.19 -12.18
C LEU A 65 -0.06 -2.61 -11.29
N HIS A 66 -1.08 -1.98 -11.89
CA HIS A 66 -2.22 -1.45 -11.16
C HIS A 66 -3.03 -2.56 -10.47
N PHE A 67 -3.41 -3.60 -11.22
CA PHE A 67 -4.10 -4.78 -10.68
C PHE A 67 -3.31 -5.44 -9.55
N LEU A 68 -2.00 -5.63 -9.75
CA LEU A 68 -1.13 -6.19 -8.74
C LEU A 68 -1.13 -5.34 -7.46
N SER A 69 -1.05 -4.00 -7.59
CA SER A 69 -1.10 -3.10 -6.43
C SER A 69 -2.42 -3.23 -5.64
N VAL A 70 -3.56 -3.37 -6.33
CA VAL A 70 -4.88 -3.55 -5.68
C VAL A 70 -4.98 -4.89 -4.97
N ILE A 71 -4.50 -5.97 -5.57
CA ILE A 71 -4.49 -7.30 -4.96
C ILE A 71 -3.59 -7.31 -3.72
N LEU A 72 -2.39 -6.72 -3.81
CA LEU A 72 -1.48 -6.60 -2.68
C LEU A 72 -2.08 -5.78 -1.54
N LEU A 73 -2.77 -4.67 -1.85
CA LEU A 73 -3.53 -3.88 -0.87
C LEU A 73 -4.63 -4.71 -0.19
N ALA A 74 -5.38 -5.51 -0.95
CA ALA A 74 -6.41 -6.39 -0.40
C ALA A 74 -5.80 -7.44 0.54
N LEU A 75 -4.67 -8.04 0.17
CA LEU A 75 -3.92 -8.97 1.02
C LEU A 75 -3.41 -8.28 2.29
N CYS A 76 -2.89 -7.05 2.21
CA CYS A 76 -2.50 -6.25 3.38
C CYS A 76 -3.66 -6.11 4.37
N LEU A 77 -4.85 -5.76 3.88
CA LEU A 77 -6.04 -5.63 4.72
C LEU A 77 -6.43 -6.95 5.37
N LEU A 78 -6.35 -8.07 4.64
CA LEU A 78 -6.64 -9.40 5.18
C LEU A 78 -5.65 -9.79 6.29
N PHE A 79 -4.35 -9.60 6.09
CA PHE A 79 -3.35 -9.88 7.14
C PHE A 79 -3.47 -8.93 8.33
N SER A 80 -3.79 -7.65 8.09
CA SER A 80 -4.08 -6.70 9.15
C SER A 80 -5.30 -7.14 9.96
N ALA A 81 -6.39 -7.54 9.32
CA ALA A 81 -7.57 -8.07 10.01
C ALA A 81 -7.25 -9.34 10.80
N GLY A 82 -6.45 -10.25 10.21
CA GLY A 82 -5.94 -11.44 10.90
C GLY A 82 -5.14 -11.10 12.16
N SER A 83 -4.25 -10.12 12.11
CA SER A 83 -3.47 -9.66 13.28
C SER A 83 -4.37 -9.11 14.39
N ILE A 84 -5.42 -8.36 14.04
CA ILE A 84 -6.39 -7.81 14.99
C ILE A 84 -7.21 -8.94 15.63
N LEU A 85 -7.72 -9.87 14.82
CA LEU A 85 -8.51 -11.01 15.32
C LEU A 85 -7.70 -11.90 16.26
N LEU A 86 -6.45 -12.22 15.90
CA LEU A 86 -5.55 -12.99 16.75
C LEU A 86 -5.24 -12.25 18.06
N SER A 87 -5.02 -10.94 17.99
CA SER A 87 -4.75 -10.12 19.18
C SER A 87 -5.98 -10.07 20.11
N LEU A 88 -7.18 -9.87 19.56
CA LEU A 88 -8.42 -9.88 20.33
C LEU A 88 -8.70 -11.26 20.92
N TYR A 89 -8.49 -12.32 20.15
CA TYR A 89 -8.66 -13.69 20.63
C TYR A 89 -7.71 -13.98 21.79
N ASN A 90 -6.42 -13.65 21.66
CA ASN A 90 -5.43 -13.89 22.71
C ASN A 90 -5.63 -12.97 23.93
N SER A 91 -6.25 -11.80 23.78
CA SER A 91 -6.51 -10.88 24.90
C SER A 91 -7.81 -11.17 25.66
N VAL A 92 -8.85 -11.70 25.00
CA VAL A 92 -10.19 -11.90 25.60
C VAL A 92 -10.44 -13.36 25.98
N SER A 93 -9.81 -14.30 25.28
CA SER A 93 -10.03 -15.73 25.52
C SER A 93 -9.32 -16.21 26.78
N ASN A 94 -9.63 -17.45 27.16
CA ASN A 94 -9.03 -18.11 28.31
C ASN A 94 -7.49 -18.11 28.19
N PRO A 95 -6.73 -17.63 29.20
CA PRO A 95 -5.26 -17.54 29.16
C PRO A 95 -4.53 -18.85 28.87
N TYR A 96 -5.20 -20.00 29.02
CA TYR A 96 -4.65 -21.32 28.73
C TYR A 96 -4.83 -21.78 27.27
N GLN A 97 -5.53 -21.01 26.44
CA GLN A 97 -5.82 -21.34 25.04
C GLN A 97 -5.48 -20.18 24.12
N THR A 98 -4.23 -20.11 23.68
CA THR A 98 -3.77 -19.12 22.69
C THR A 98 -3.83 -19.69 21.28
N CYS A 99 -4.43 -18.96 20.33
CA CYS A 99 -4.38 -19.32 18.92
C CYS A 99 -3.14 -18.69 18.29
N MET A 100 -2.15 -19.51 17.91
CA MET A 100 -0.85 -19.10 17.33
C MET A 100 -0.04 -18.08 18.15
N GLY A 101 -0.51 -17.69 19.35
CA GLY A 101 0.17 -16.79 20.28
C GLY A 101 0.68 -15.51 19.63
N TYR A 102 1.88 -15.09 20.04
CA TYR A 102 2.59 -13.94 19.48
C TYR A 102 3.11 -14.17 18.06
N VAL A 103 3.39 -15.44 17.69
CA VAL A 103 3.94 -15.81 16.38
C VAL A 103 2.96 -15.49 15.26
N GLY A 104 1.66 -15.75 15.45
CA GLY A 104 0.63 -15.44 14.46
C GLY A 104 0.50 -13.93 14.21
N VAL A 105 0.50 -13.12 15.27
CA VAL A 105 0.42 -11.66 15.16
C VAL A 105 1.67 -11.11 14.48
N TYR A 106 2.85 -11.65 14.82
CA TYR A 106 4.12 -11.29 14.18
C TYR A 106 4.13 -11.59 12.68
N ALA A 107 3.73 -12.80 12.28
CA ALA A 107 3.71 -13.22 10.89
C ALA A 107 2.74 -12.38 10.05
N CYS A 108 1.51 -12.17 10.54
CA CYS A 108 0.52 -11.35 9.86
C CYS A 108 0.99 -9.88 9.74
N SER A 109 1.54 -9.30 10.80
CA SER A 109 2.02 -7.92 10.80
C SER A 109 3.21 -7.74 9.85
N SER A 110 4.17 -8.68 9.89
CA SER A 110 5.34 -8.70 9.01
C SER A 110 4.96 -8.78 7.54
N LEU A 111 4.05 -9.70 7.20
CA LEU A 111 3.60 -9.86 5.82
C LEU A 111 2.85 -8.62 5.34
N SER A 112 1.99 -8.03 6.19
CA SER A 112 1.29 -6.77 5.87
C SER A 112 2.25 -5.59 5.64
N ALA A 113 3.34 -5.50 6.43
CA ALA A 113 4.36 -4.47 6.27
C ALA A 113 5.13 -4.64 4.96
N CYS A 114 5.57 -5.86 4.64
CA CYS A 114 6.28 -6.15 3.39
C CYS A 114 5.41 -5.85 2.15
N LEU A 115 4.16 -6.30 2.16
CA LEU A 115 3.23 -6.10 1.05
C LEU A 115 2.91 -4.62 0.85
N SER A 116 2.77 -3.83 1.91
CA SER A 116 2.48 -2.40 1.80
C SER A 116 3.67 -1.58 1.28
N VAL A 117 4.90 -1.95 1.62
CA VAL A 117 6.10 -1.37 1.01
C VAL A 117 6.15 -1.69 -0.49
N LEU A 118 5.84 -2.92 -0.89
CA LEU A 118 5.77 -3.28 -2.31
C LEU A 118 4.72 -2.47 -3.07
N VAL A 119 3.54 -2.24 -2.48
CA VAL A 119 2.50 -1.38 -3.06
C VAL A 119 3.00 0.05 -3.28
N LEU A 120 3.67 0.65 -2.28
CA LEU A 120 4.20 2.00 -2.39
C LEU A 120 5.18 2.14 -3.57
N ILE A 121 6.01 1.14 -3.79
CA ILE A 121 7.00 1.12 -4.88
C ILE A 121 6.31 0.91 -6.23
N LEU A 122 5.49 -0.14 -6.34
CA LEU A 122 4.82 -0.51 -7.59
C LEU A 122 3.90 0.59 -8.10
N PHE A 123 3.18 1.27 -7.20
CA PHE A 123 2.30 2.37 -7.58
C PHE A 123 3.07 3.56 -8.15
N VAL A 124 4.19 3.96 -7.51
CA VAL A 124 5.06 5.04 -8.02
C VAL A 124 5.65 4.69 -9.37
N ILE A 125 6.12 3.45 -9.56
CA ILE A 125 6.63 2.98 -10.83
C ILE A 125 5.53 3.05 -11.90
N ASN A 126 4.32 2.60 -11.57
CA ASN A 126 3.20 2.63 -12.51
C ASN A 126 2.91 4.06 -12.97
N VAL A 127 2.77 5.03 -12.06
CA VAL A 127 2.41 6.40 -12.44
C VAL A 127 3.59 7.17 -13.09
N SER A 128 4.80 6.96 -12.60
CA SER A 128 5.98 7.74 -13.01
C SER A 128 6.60 7.21 -14.30
N VAL A 129 6.76 5.90 -14.43
CA VAL A 129 7.51 5.28 -15.53
C VAL A 129 6.60 4.92 -16.71
N THR A 130 5.33 4.62 -16.47
CA THR A 130 4.44 4.23 -17.56
C THR A 130 3.75 5.43 -18.21
N ASN A 131 3.31 5.23 -19.45
CA ASN A 131 2.57 6.20 -20.27
C ASN A 131 1.06 6.16 -20.01
N LEU A 132 0.64 5.67 -18.84
CA LEU A 132 -0.75 5.52 -18.44
C LEU A 132 -1.58 6.79 -18.67
N ALA A 133 -1.06 7.94 -18.25
CA ALA A 133 -1.75 9.22 -18.39
C ALA A 133 -1.90 9.64 -19.86
N GLU A 134 -0.88 9.42 -20.68
CA GLU A 134 -0.89 9.76 -22.10
C GLU A 134 -1.93 8.92 -22.86
N VAL A 135 -1.96 7.61 -22.62
CA VAL A 135 -2.94 6.72 -23.26
C VAL A 135 -4.36 7.09 -22.87
N VAL A 136 -4.60 7.40 -21.60
CA VAL A 136 -5.91 7.87 -21.13
C VAL A 136 -6.31 9.15 -21.87
N VAL A 137 -5.41 10.13 -22.00
CA VAL A 137 -5.70 11.38 -22.72
C VAL A 137 -6.01 11.12 -24.20
N PHE A 138 -5.22 10.28 -24.88
CA PHE A 138 -5.46 9.90 -26.28
C PHE A 138 -6.80 9.18 -26.49
N THR A 139 -7.30 8.46 -25.49
CA THR A 139 -8.61 7.79 -25.58
C THR A 139 -9.76 8.78 -25.66
N PHE A 140 -9.59 10.01 -25.13
CA PHE A 140 -10.60 11.06 -25.17
C PHE A 140 -10.37 12.09 -26.28
N VAL A 141 -9.17 12.14 -26.87
CA VAL A 141 -8.82 13.04 -27.98
C VAL A 141 -7.88 12.37 -28.96
N SER A 142 -8.33 12.23 -30.19
CA SER A 142 -7.44 11.95 -31.33
C SER A 142 -6.79 13.28 -31.77
N GLU A 143 -5.49 13.29 -32.06
CA GLU A 143 -4.74 14.43 -32.66
C GLU A 143 -4.34 15.58 -31.70
N VAL A 144 -3.64 15.26 -30.61
CA VAL A 144 -3.02 16.24 -29.69
C VAL A 144 -1.57 15.86 -29.44
N GLU A 145 -0.64 16.82 -29.54
CA GLU A 145 0.73 16.61 -29.10
C GLU A 145 0.82 16.75 -27.58
N LEU A 146 1.37 15.72 -26.93
CA LEU A 146 1.56 15.69 -25.49
C LEU A 146 3.00 16.09 -25.14
N GLY A 147 3.12 17.06 -24.24
CA GLY A 147 4.39 17.61 -23.80
C GLY A 147 4.83 17.02 -22.47
N LYS A 148 5.49 17.87 -21.66
CA LYS A 148 6.04 17.48 -20.36
C LYS A 148 4.97 16.90 -19.43
N LYS A 149 5.27 15.75 -18.85
CA LYS A 149 4.48 15.08 -17.79
C LYS A 149 4.95 15.55 -16.41
N SER A 150 4.02 15.87 -15.52
CA SER A 150 4.29 16.06 -14.09
C SER A 150 3.34 15.20 -13.25
N VAL A 151 3.86 14.58 -12.20
CA VAL A 151 3.12 13.62 -11.37
C VAL A 151 3.08 14.14 -9.94
N GLU A 152 1.88 14.25 -9.39
CA GLU A 152 1.63 14.58 -7.99
C GLU A 152 0.96 13.40 -7.28
N MET A 153 1.49 12.99 -6.14
CA MET A 153 0.85 11.99 -5.29
C MET A 153 -0.21 12.67 -4.40
N LYS A 154 -1.33 12.01 -4.19
CA LYS A 154 -2.45 12.52 -3.38
C LYS A 154 -2.60 11.74 -2.07
N VAL A 155 -3.57 12.15 -1.26
CA VAL A 155 -3.80 11.63 0.11
C VAL A 155 -3.93 10.11 0.15
N GLY A 156 -4.56 9.48 -0.85
CA GLY A 156 -4.71 8.02 -0.91
C GLY A 156 -3.39 7.27 -0.84
N TYR A 157 -2.38 7.76 -1.55
CA TYR A 157 -1.03 7.20 -1.51
C TYR A 157 -0.36 7.43 -0.15
N TYR A 158 -0.45 8.66 0.38
CA TYR A 158 0.16 9.01 1.66
C TYR A 158 -0.42 8.25 2.84
N LEU A 159 -1.68 7.79 2.78
CA LEU A 159 -2.30 6.97 3.83
C LEU A 159 -1.67 5.58 3.99
N VAL A 160 -1.00 5.07 2.96
CA VAL A 160 -0.30 3.78 3.04
C VAL A 160 0.98 3.89 3.90
N ILE A 161 1.60 5.08 3.94
CA ILE A 161 2.81 5.32 4.75
C ILE A 161 2.57 5.14 6.26
N PRO A 162 1.64 5.85 6.92
CA PRO A 162 1.39 5.65 8.35
C PRO A 162 0.90 4.23 8.64
N TYR A 163 0.17 3.60 7.72
CA TYR A 163 -0.18 2.18 7.83
C TYR A 163 1.07 1.30 7.92
N THR A 164 2.06 1.48 7.02
CA THR A 164 3.32 0.71 7.07
C THR A 164 4.07 0.93 8.38
N VAL A 165 4.12 2.17 8.86
CA VAL A 165 4.79 2.52 10.12
C VAL A 165 4.10 1.85 11.30
N LEU A 166 2.76 1.86 11.35
CA LEU A 166 2.01 1.19 12.41
C LEU A 166 2.24 -0.33 12.41
N SER A 167 2.27 -0.96 11.23
CA SER A 167 2.61 -2.39 11.13
C SER A 167 4.04 -2.68 11.62
N LEU A 168 5.01 -1.82 11.34
CA LEU A 168 6.37 -1.94 11.86
C LEU A 168 6.46 -1.73 13.38
N VAL A 169 5.70 -0.78 13.93
CA VAL A 169 5.60 -0.58 15.37
C VAL A 169 5.01 -1.82 16.06
N ALA A 170 3.97 -2.43 15.49
CA ALA A 170 3.40 -3.67 16.01
C ALA A 170 4.43 -4.81 16.06
N ILE A 171 5.24 -4.96 15.01
CA ILE A 171 6.35 -5.93 14.98
C ILE A 171 7.36 -5.62 16.09
N GLY A 172 7.75 -4.35 16.25
CA GLY A 172 8.67 -3.91 17.31
C GLY A 172 8.16 -4.22 18.71
N LEU A 173 6.87 -3.97 18.98
CA LEU A 173 6.25 -4.30 20.27
C LEU A 173 6.27 -5.79 20.57
N ILE A 174 6.00 -6.63 19.56
CA ILE A 174 6.06 -8.10 19.72
C ILE A 174 7.49 -8.55 19.99
N TYR A 175 8.47 -7.98 19.30
CA TYR A 175 9.88 -8.27 19.52
C TYR A 175 10.33 -7.91 20.96
N PHE A 176 9.95 -6.72 21.45
CA PHE A 176 10.25 -6.34 22.82
C PHE A 176 9.56 -7.25 23.85
N TYR A 177 8.32 -7.67 23.57
CA TYR A 177 7.61 -8.62 24.42
C TYR A 177 8.32 -9.98 24.48
N GLU A 178 8.73 -10.52 23.33
CA GLU A 178 9.46 -11.78 23.26
C GLU A 178 10.80 -11.67 23.98
N HIS A 179 11.53 -10.57 23.78
CA HIS A 179 12.80 -10.33 24.45
C HIS A 179 12.64 -10.26 25.98
N ALA A 180 11.62 -9.55 26.48
CA ALA A 180 11.33 -9.47 27.91
C ALA A 180 10.93 -10.85 28.48
N ALA A 181 10.09 -11.60 27.78
CA ALA A 181 9.68 -12.94 28.20
C ALA A 181 10.86 -13.93 28.21
N TYR A 182 11.75 -13.85 27.22
CA TYR A 182 12.97 -14.64 27.16
C TYR A 182 13.92 -14.30 28.33
N THR A 183 14.10 -13.01 28.62
CA THR A 183 14.94 -12.53 29.72
C THR A 183 14.40 -13.02 31.07
N HIS A 184 13.09 -12.92 31.29
CA HIS A 184 12.46 -13.45 32.52
C HIS A 184 12.64 -14.96 32.69
N LYS A 185 12.53 -15.74 31.60
CA LYS A 185 12.80 -17.19 31.67
C LYS A 185 14.26 -17.48 32.03
N GLN A 186 15.21 -16.76 31.43
CA GLN A 186 16.63 -16.92 31.80
C GLN A 186 16.90 -16.54 33.26
N GLU A 187 16.21 -15.53 33.80
CA GLU A 187 16.34 -15.15 35.21
C GLU A 187 15.73 -16.19 36.17
N GLN A 188 14.64 -16.86 35.75
CA GLN A 188 14.04 -17.97 36.50
C GLN A 188 14.82 -19.29 36.38
N GLU A 189 15.50 -19.51 35.25
CA GLU A 189 16.35 -20.68 34.99
C GLU A 189 17.79 -20.53 35.48
N LYS A 190 18.22 -19.32 35.89
CA LYS A 190 19.43 -19.18 36.72
C LYS A 190 19.24 -20.08 37.92
N PRO A 191 20.19 -20.97 38.23
CA PRO A 191 19.98 -22.03 39.21
C PRO A 191 19.64 -21.36 40.54
N THR A 192 18.36 -21.37 40.89
CA THR A 192 17.95 -21.34 42.29
C THR A 192 18.58 -22.58 42.87
N GLU A 193 19.77 -22.41 43.44
CA GLU A 193 20.43 -23.36 44.31
C GLU A 193 20.33 -24.80 43.79
N ASP A 194 21.43 -25.30 43.21
CA ASP A 194 21.86 -26.64 43.59
C ASP A 194 21.97 -26.64 45.12
N ALA A 195 20.85 -26.74 45.83
CA ALA A 195 20.81 -27.12 47.22
C ALA A 195 21.18 -28.59 47.16
N PRO A 196 22.42 -28.97 47.53
CA PRO A 196 22.80 -30.36 47.48
C PRO A 196 21.81 -31.12 48.36
N MET A 197 21.04 -32.02 47.74
CA MET A 197 20.08 -32.88 48.42
C MET A 197 20.79 -33.99 49.22
N GLU A 198 21.94 -33.67 49.83
CA GLU A 198 22.83 -34.61 50.50
C GLU A 198 22.80 -34.49 52.04
N THR A 199 21.99 -33.58 52.61
CA THR A 199 21.87 -33.41 54.07
C THR A 199 20.49 -33.70 54.67
N MET A 200 19.57 -34.33 53.94
CA MET A 200 18.24 -34.73 54.45
C MET A 200 18.07 -36.23 54.71
N MET A 201 19.16 -36.96 54.93
CA MET A 201 19.12 -38.26 55.60
C MET A 201 20.18 -38.31 56.70
N TYR A 202 19.79 -37.94 57.91
CA TYR A 202 20.25 -38.57 59.15
C TYR A 202 19.26 -38.30 60.27
#